data_AF-A0A418QC15-F1
#
_entry.id   AF-A0A418QC15-F1
#
_cell.length_a   1.000
_cell.length_b   1.000
_cell.length_c   1.000
_cell.angle_alpha   90.00
_cell.angle_beta   90.00
_cell.angle_gamma   90.00
#
_symmetry.space_group_name_H-M   'P 1'
#
loop_
_entity.id
_entity.type
_entity.pdbx_description
1 polymer ?
#
loop_
_entity_poly.entity_id
_entity_poly.type
_entity_poly.pdbx_seq_one_letter_code
_entity_poly.pdbx_strand_id
1 'polypeptide(L)'
;SFFVRLLGEYDVPEVIHTDKLWSYGAALREIPVLHGVEHVQVISTARCNNLVEQSHRPTRQQPRSVQSRLWTRSQRGEERSQLGFKRRKRTQEFLALHARVSNLHRHTRTTVPATLRRSHQSAALLRL
;
A
#
# COMPACT_ATOMS: atom_id res chain seq x y z
N SER A 1 -3.19 13.41 18.37
CA SER A 1 -2.67 12.14 17.82
C SER A 1 -3.33 11.84 16.48
N PHE A 2 -2.90 10.81 15.75
CA PHE A 2 -3.54 10.36 14.49
C PHE A 2 -5.05 10.17 14.66
N PHE A 3 -5.45 9.42 15.69
CA PHE A 3 -6.86 9.12 15.96
C PHE A 3 -7.68 10.34 16.35
N VAL A 4 -7.14 11.27 17.16
CA VAL A 4 -7.85 12.52 17.50
C VAL A 4 -8.16 13.35 16.27
N ARG A 5 -7.24 13.39 15.29
CA ARG A 5 -7.51 14.09 14.02
C ARG A 5 -8.56 13.37 13.19
N LEU A 6 -8.52 12.03 13.16
CA LEU A 6 -9.47 11.20 12.42
C LEU A 6 -10.89 11.39 12.97
N LEU A 7 -11.05 11.35 14.30
CA LEU A 7 -12.34 11.53 14.98
C LEU A 7 -12.87 12.97 14.96
N GLY A 8 -12.03 13.95 14.59
CA GLY A 8 -12.47 15.32 14.35
C GLY A 8 -12.98 15.55 12.92
N GLU A 9 -12.70 14.62 12.00
CA GLU A 9 -13.09 14.70 10.58
C GLU A 9 -14.17 13.66 10.23
N TYR A 10 -14.24 12.56 10.97
CA TYR A 10 -15.15 11.44 10.76
C TYR A 10 -15.81 11.03 12.08
N ASP A 11 -16.99 10.42 11.97
CA ASP A 11 -17.71 9.86 13.12
C ASP A 11 -16.95 8.69 13.78
N VAL A 12 -17.35 8.38 15.00
CA VAL A 12 -16.80 7.27 15.79
C VAL A 12 -17.18 5.94 15.11
N PRO A 13 -16.21 5.10 14.72
CA PRO A 13 -16.50 3.82 14.10
C PRO A 13 -17.00 2.80 15.13
N GLU A 14 -17.85 1.86 14.71
CA GLU A 14 -18.28 0.73 15.55
C GLU A 14 -17.16 -0.31 15.75
N VAL A 15 -16.32 -0.50 14.71
CA VAL A 15 -15.23 -1.49 14.70
C VAL A 15 -13.97 -0.87 14.10
N ILE A 16 -12.82 -1.11 14.74
CA ILE A 16 -11.50 -0.71 14.26
C ILE A 16 -10.68 -1.96 13.91
N HIS A 17 -10.28 -2.07 12.65
CA HIS A 17 -9.36 -3.10 12.19
C HIS A 17 -7.93 -2.54 12.06
N THR A 18 -6.98 -3.06 12.82
CA THR A 18 -5.55 -2.69 12.70
C THR A 18 -4.66 -3.92 12.59
N ASP A 19 -3.40 -3.73 12.22
CA ASP A 19 -2.41 -4.78 12.38
C ASP A 19 -2.14 -5.09 13.87
N LYS A 20 -1.30 -6.09 14.13
CA LYS A 20 -0.97 -6.58 15.48
C LYS A 20 0.09 -5.70 16.19
N LEU A 21 0.24 -4.42 15.83
CA LEU A 21 1.19 -3.54 16.52
C LEU A 21 0.62 -3.04 17.85
N TRP A 22 1.45 -3.13 18.90
CA TRP A 22 1.08 -2.71 20.25
C TRP A 22 0.81 -1.19 20.37
N SER A 23 1.43 -0.38 19.50
CA SER A 23 1.22 1.07 19.46
C SER A 23 -0.25 1.46 19.26
N TYR A 24 -1.02 0.69 18.49
CA TYR A 24 -2.45 0.94 18.32
C TYR A 24 -3.23 0.69 19.60
N GLY A 25 -2.99 -0.45 20.27
CA GLY A 25 -3.65 -0.76 21.54
C GLY A 25 -3.31 0.23 22.66
N ALA A 26 -2.13 0.85 22.64
CA ALA A 26 -1.81 1.95 23.55
C ALA A 26 -2.61 3.21 23.21
N ALA A 27 -2.58 3.62 21.94
CA ALA A 27 -3.26 4.83 21.48
C ALA A 27 -4.79 4.77 21.65
N LEU A 28 -5.41 3.61 21.47
CA LEU A 28 -6.85 3.43 21.66
C LEU A 28 -7.26 3.58 23.14
N ARG A 29 -6.43 3.11 24.09
CA ARG A 29 -6.70 3.26 25.53
C ARG A 29 -6.66 4.70 26.01
N GLU A 30 -5.83 5.53 25.38
CA GLU A 30 -5.72 6.96 25.70
C GLU A 30 -6.94 7.78 25.24
N ILE A 31 -7.83 7.21 24.42
CA ILE A 31 -8.96 7.94 23.82
C ILE A 31 -10.28 7.38 24.38
N PRO A 32 -10.94 8.09 25.31
CA PRO A 32 -12.15 7.61 25.99
C PRO A 32 -13.29 7.23 25.04
N VAL A 33 -13.44 7.98 23.95
CA VAL A 33 -14.49 7.76 22.93
C VAL A 33 -14.36 6.40 22.24
N LEU A 34 -13.15 5.81 22.23
CA LEU A 34 -12.87 4.53 21.58
C LEU A 34 -12.94 3.34 22.54
N HIS A 35 -13.27 3.54 23.82
CA HIS A 35 -13.30 2.44 24.80
C HIS A 35 -14.43 1.43 24.54
N GLY A 36 -15.52 1.85 23.92
CA GLY A 36 -16.64 0.98 23.53
C GLY A 36 -16.53 0.39 22.13
N VAL A 37 -15.46 0.72 21.39
CA VAL A 37 -15.28 0.32 19.99
C VAL A 37 -14.60 -1.04 19.93
N GLU A 38 -15.12 -1.96 19.12
CA GLU A 38 -14.51 -3.27 18.97
C GLU A 38 -13.15 -3.13 18.24
N HIS A 39 -12.07 -3.62 18.87
CA HIS A 39 -10.74 -3.62 18.26
C HIS A 39 -10.38 -5.00 17.74
N VAL A 40 -10.38 -5.14 16.40
CA VAL A 40 -10.05 -6.39 15.72
C VAL A 40 -8.63 -6.33 15.17
N GLN A 41 -7.76 -7.19 15.69
CA GLN A 41 -6.40 -7.34 15.19
C GLN A 41 -6.41 -8.22 13.94
N VAL A 42 -6.01 -7.63 12.82
CA VAL A 42 -5.90 -8.31 11.53
C VAL A 42 -4.59 -9.09 11.48
N ILE A 43 -4.69 -10.39 11.21
CA ILE A 43 -3.53 -11.24 10.98
C ILE A 43 -2.98 -10.91 9.58
N SER A 44 -1.71 -10.50 9.51
CA SER A 44 -1.03 -10.14 8.26
C SER A 44 -1.02 -11.27 7.21
N THR A 45 -1.07 -12.53 7.66
CA THR A 45 -1.13 -13.72 6.78
C THR A 45 -2.44 -13.83 6.02
N ALA A 46 -3.53 -13.26 6.53
CA ALA A 46 -4.84 -13.24 5.86
C ALA A 46 -4.91 -12.17 4.76
N ARG A 47 -3.89 -11.31 4.62
CA ARG A 47 -3.81 -10.22 3.63
C ARG A 47 -5.00 -9.25 3.67
N CYS A 48 -5.78 -9.19 4.76
CA CYS A 48 -6.94 -8.30 4.84
C CYS A 48 -6.55 -6.81 4.91
N ASN A 49 -5.29 -6.50 5.23
CA ASN A 49 -4.74 -5.15 5.11
C ASN A 49 -4.29 -4.80 3.67
N ASN A 50 -4.45 -5.69 2.69
CA ASN A 50 -3.96 -5.46 1.32
C ASN A 50 -4.46 -4.15 0.72
N LEU A 51 -5.72 -3.76 0.94
CA LEU A 51 -6.26 -2.51 0.40
C LEU A 51 -5.53 -1.29 0.98
N VAL A 52 -5.30 -1.29 2.30
CA VAL A 52 -4.55 -0.26 3.00
C VAL A 52 -3.08 -0.29 2.57
N GLU A 53 -2.45 -1.46 2.48
CA GLU A 53 -1.07 -1.60 2.01
C GLU A 53 -0.89 -1.17 0.54
N GLN A 54 -1.88 -1.45 -0.32
CA GLN A 54 -1.88 -1.02 -1.72
C GLN A 54 -2.05 0.50 -1.83
N SER A 55 -2.90 1.12 -1.01
CA SER A 55 -3.10 2.58 -1.05
C SER A 55 -1.83 3.36 -0.70
N HIS A 56 -0.95 2.77 0.12
CA HIS A 56 0.34 3.36 0.51
C HIS A 56 1.50 3.06 -0.43
N ARG A 57 1.37 2.12 -1.39
CA ARG A 57 2.46 1.81 -2.34
C ARG A 57 3.08 3.01 -3.05
N PRO A 58 2.32 4.04 -3.48
CA PRO A 58 2.88 5.21 -4.14
C PRO A 58 3.79 6.00 -3.19
N THR A 59 3.44 6.05 -1.91
CA THR A 59 4.25 6.71 -0.87
C THR A 59 5.44 5.86 -0.43
N ARG A 60 5.31 4.53 -0.42
CA ARG A 60 6.39 3.59 -0.04
C ARG A 60 7.47 3.43 -1.11
N GLN A 61 7.19 3.78 -2.37
CA GLN A 61 8.17 3.67 -3.47
C GLN A 61 9.25 4.76 -3.49
N GLN A 62 9.26 5.69 -2.53
CA GLN A 62 10.43 6.53 -2.24
C GLN A 62 10.95 6.27 -0.80
N PRO A 63 12.26 6.14 -0.55
CA PRO A 63 13.35 5.66 -1.40
C PRO A 63 14.08 4.47 -0.73
N ARG A 64 14.31 3.37 -1.46
CA ARG A 64 15.44 2.49 -1.16
C ARG A 64 15.95 1.80 -2.41
N SER A 65 17.08 2.29 -2.86
CA SER A 65 18.01 1.70 -3.81
C SER A 65 18.17 0.18 -3.69
N VAL A 66 17.44 -0.63 -4.47
CA VAL A 66 17.91 -1.96 -4.91
C VAL A 66 17.20 -2.42 -6.22
N GLN A 67 17.08 -1.57 -7.25
CA GLN A 67 16.81 -2.09 -8.61
C GLN A 67 17.22 -1.11 -9.72
N SER A 68 18.40 -0.50 -9.58
CA SER A 68 18.89 0.56 -10.49
C SER A 68 19.20 0.09 -11.93
N ARG A 69 19.24 -1.22 -12.20
CA ARG A 69 19.76 -1.76 -13.47
C ARG A 69 18.72 -2.04 -14.58
N LEU A 70 17.43 -1.89 -14.30
CA LEU A 70 16.35 -2.19 -15.26
C LEU A 70 15.45 -0.99 -15.59
N TRP A 71 15.69 0.19 -15.02
CA TRP A 71 14.88 1.37 -15.26
C TRP A 71 15.40 2.18 -16.44
N THR A 72 14.53 2.51 -17.38
CA THR A 72 14.87 3.39 -18.51
C THR A 72 15.13 4.82 -18.01
N ARG A 73 15.98 5.57 -18.73
CA ARG A 73 16.37 6.96 -18.38
C ARG A 73 15.16 7.89 -18.20
N SER A 74 14.07 7.65 -18.94
CA SER A 74 12.82 8.39 -18.86
C SER A 74 12.11 8.18 -17.50
N GLN A 75 11.99 6.94 -17.03
CA GLN A 75 11.31 6.64 -15.77
C GLN A 75 12.08 7.15 -14.53
N ARG A 76 13.42 7.20 -14.57
CA ARG A 76 14.23 7.83 -13.49
C ARG A 76 14.12 9.35 -13.44
N GLY A 77 13.84 10.00 -14.57
CA GLY A 77 13.63 11.44 -14.65
C GLY A 77 12.28 11.86 -14.07
N GLU A 78 11.24 11.07 -14.36
CA GLU A 78 9.88 11.28 -13.85
C GLU A 78 9.74 11.04 -12.34
N GLU A 79 10.54 10.17 -11.72
CA GLU A 79 10.54 10.01 -10.25
C GLU A 79 11.29 11.14 -9.53
N ARG A 80 12.39 11.63 -10.12
CA ARG A 80 13.17 12.74 -9.54
C ARG A 80 12.42 14.06 -9.57
N SER A 81 11.53 14.28 -10.55
CA SER A 81 10.64 15.46 -10.58
C SER A 81 9.57 15.43 -9.49
N GLN A 82 9.26 14.27 -8.90
CA GLN A 82 8.26 14.10 -7.83
C GLN A 82 8.78 14.58 -6.46
N LEU A 83 10.09 14.79 -6.32
CA LEU A 83 10.72 15.37 -5.13
C LEU A 83 10.59 16.90 -5.06
N GLY A 84 10.08 17.55 -6.11
CA GLY A 84 9.97 19.02 -6.21
C GLY A 84 8.78 19.64 -5.50
N PHE A 85 7.89 18.84 -4.90
CA PHE A 85 6.68 19.37 -4.25
C PHE A 85 6.99 19.95 -2.87
N LYS A 86 6.97 21.28 -2.75
CA LYS A 86 7.11 22.01 -1.47
C LYS A 86 5.99 21.70 -0.46
N ARG A 87 4.86 21.14 -0.89
CA ARG A 87 3.69 20.85 -0.04
C ARG A 87 3.30 19.37 -0.14
N ARG A 88 3.24 18.70 1.01
CA ARG A 88 2.90 17.26 1.16
C ARG A 88 1.57 16.86 0.47
N LYS A 89 0.54 17.72 0.53
CA LYS A 89 -0.76 17.45 -0.11
C LYS A 89 -0.64 17.31 -1.64
N ARG A 90 0.19 18.14 -2.28
CA ARG A 90 0.45 18.06 -3.73
C ARG A 90 1.21 16.80 -4.10
N THR A 91 2.19 16.40 -3.30
CA THR A 91 2.89 15.12 -3.46
C THR A 91 1.91 13.95 -3.39
N GLN A 92 0.99 13.96 -2.42
CA GLN A 92 -0.01 12.89 -2.26
C GLN A 92 -1.00 12.82 -3.42
N GLU A 93 -1.54 13.97 -3.88
CA GLU A 93 -2.42 14.06 -5.05
C GLU A 93 -1.72 13.51 -6.31
N PHE A 94 -0.47 13.93 -6.54
CA PHE A 94 0.36 13.45 -7.63
C PHE A 94 0.59 11.94 -7.56
N LEU A 95 1.03 11.43 -6.39
CA LEU A 95 1.30 10.01 -6.18
C LEU A 95 0.04 9.15 -6.38
N ALA A 96 -1.13 9.63 -5.92
CA ALA A 96 -2.40 8.93 -6.10
C ALA A 96 -2.84 8.87 -7.57
N LEU A 97 -2.64 9.94 -8.34
CA LEU A 97 -2.93 9.97 -9.78
C LEU A 97 -1.95 9.06 -10.54
N HIS A 98 -0.65 9.20 -10.26
CA HIS A 98 0.41 8.40 -10.87
C HIS A 98 0.18 6.90 -10.62
N ALA A 99 -0.27 6.52 -9.43
CA ALA A 99 -0.63 5.14 -9.11
C ALA A 99 -1.81 4.62 -9.93
N ARG A 100 -2.88 5.42 -10.09
CA ARG A 100 -4.03 5.06 -10.93
C ARG A 100 -3.60 4.84 -12.37
N VAL A 101 -2.83 5.77 -12.93
CA VAL A 101 -2.30 5.66 -14.29
C VAL A 101 -1.40 4.45 -14.43
N SER A 102 -0.43 4.25 -13.53
CA SER A 102 0.48 3.10 -13.55
C SER A 102 -0.24 1.75 -13.39
N ASN A 103 -1.31 1.70 -12.61
CA ASN A 103 -2.13 0.50 -12.43
C ASN A 103 -3.00 0.22 -13.66
N LEU A 104 -3.55 1.26 -14.29
CA LEU A 104 -4.31 1.15 -15.54
C LEU A 104 -3.44 0.63 -16.68
N HIS A 105 -2.19 1.10 -16.76
CA HIS A 105 -1.24 0.70 -17.80
C HIS A 105 -0.46 -0.59 -17.45
N ARG A 106 -0.53 -1.05 -16.20
CA ARG A 106 -0.16 -2.42 -15.86
C ARG A 106 -1.31 -3.33 -16.29
N HIS A 107 -1.25 -3.80 -17.53
CA HIS A 107 -2.02 -4.97 -17.95
C HIS A 107 -1.91 -6.03 -16.84
N THR A 108 -3.07 -6.40 -16.28
CA THR A 108 -3.19 -7.43 -15.26
C THR A 108 -2.35 -8.61 -15.69
N ARG A 109 -1.33 -8.93 -14.88
CA ARG A 109 -0.58 -10.18 -14.99
C ARG A 109 -1.62 -11.29 -15.15
N THR A 110 -1.58 -11.92 -16.32
CA THR A 110 -2.22 -13.18 -16.70
C THR A 110 -3.25 -13.70 -15.69
N THR A 111 -4.51 -13.81 -16.10
CA THR A 111 -5.57 -14.56 -15.37
C THR A 111 -5.22 -16.02 -15.11
N VAL A 112 -4.12 -16.51 -15.70
CA VAL A 112 -3.52 -17.81 -15.46
C VAL A 112 -3.06 -17.94 -14.00
N PRO A 113 -3.63 -18.89 -13.24
CA PRO A 113 -3.17 -19.19 -11.88
C PRO A 113 -1.67 -19.52 -11.83
N ALA A 114 -1.00 -19.13 -10.75
CA ALA A 114 0.44 -19.29 -10.62
C ALA A 114 0.91 -20.75 -10.78
N THR A 115 0.07 -21.71 -10.41
CA THR A 115 0.29 -23.16 -10.59
C THR A 115 0.38 -23.53 -12.07
N LEU A 116 -0.58 -23.07 -12.87
CA LEU A 116 -0.68 -23.33 -14.30
C LEU A 116 0.48 -22.66 -15.05
N ARG A 117 0.86 -21.43 -14.67
CA ARG A 117 2.06 -20.75 -15.20
C ARG A 117 3.36 -21.52 -14.90
N ARG A 118 3.54 -22.02 -13.67
CA ARG A 118 4.73 -22.82 -13.29
C ARG A 118 4.76 -24.14 -14.05
N SER A 119 3.62 -24.82 -14.17
CA SER A 119 3.49 -26.06 -14.96
C SER A 119 3.90 -25.86 -16.42
N HIS A 120 3.42 -24.79 -17.08
CA HIS A 120 3.84 -24.47 -18.44
C HIS A 120 5.33 -24.14 -18.56
N GLN A 121 5.91 -23.45 -17.56
CA GLN A 121 7.35 -23.17 -17.55
C GLN A 121 8.18 -24.46 -17.40
N SER A 122 7.78 -25.36 -16.50
CA SER A 122 8.43 -26.67 -16.33
C SER A 122 8.29 -27.53 -17.60
N ALA A 123 7.11 -27.57 -18.21
CA ALA A 123 6.86 -28.30 -19.44
C ALA A 123 7.62 -27.74 -20.65
N ALA A 124 7.85 -26.43 -20.70
CA ALA A 124 8.67 -25.80 -21.74
C ALA A 124 10.16 -26.10 -21.56
N LEU A 125 10.66 -26.17 -20.32
CA LEU A 125 12.06 -26.49 -20.03
C LEU A 125 12.43 -27.96 -20.26
N LEU A 126 11.45 -28.87 -20.17
CA LEU A 126 11.62 -30.31 -20.45
C LEU A 126 11.46 -30.67 -21.93
N ARG A 127 11.18 -29.69 -22.80
CA ARG A 127 11.06 -29.86 -24.26
C ARG A 127 12.29 -29.36 -25.03
N LEU A 128 13.35 -28.99 -24.32
CA LEU A 128 14.71 -28.77 -24.83
C LEU A 128 15.58 -29.97 -24.43
#